data_AF-A0A950CVV4-F1
#
_entry.id   AF-A0A950CVV4-F1
#
_cell.length_a   1.000
_cell.length_b   1.000
_cell.length_c   1.000
_cell.angle_alpha   90.00
_cell.angle_beta   90.00
_cell.angle_gamma   90.00
#
_symmetry.space_group_name_H-M   'P 1'
#
loop_
_entity.id
_entity.type
_entity.pdbx_description
1 polymer ?
#
loop_
_entity_poly.entity_id
_entity_poly.type
_entity_poly.pdbx_seq_one_letter_code
_entity_poly.pdbx_strand_id
1 'polypeptide(L)' 'FDELVVSEGPLIENGKVRVPDSSGLGVTLDENVAYRYRKLGEPFFE' A
#
# COMPACT_ATOMS: atom_id res chain seq x y z
N PHE A 1 -3.85 -0.09 7.99
CA PHE A 1 -3.08 0.62 6.95
C PHE A 1 -1.86 -0.18 6.57
N ASP A 2 -1.11 -0.70 7.53
CA ASP A 2 0.05 -1.57 7.26
C ASP A 2 -0.28 -2.81 6.43
N GLU A 3 -1.51 -3.35 6.56
CA GLU A 3 -1.97 -4.48 5.74
C GLU A 3 -2.27 -4.13 4.27
N LEU A 4 -2.47 -2.84 3.92
CA LEU A 4 -2.89 -2.46 2.56
C LEU A 4 -1.74 -2.53 1.55
N VAL A 5 -0.50 -2.49 2.02
CA VAL A 5 0.67 -2.43 1.14
C VAL A 5 1.74 -3.42 1.59
N VAL A 6 2.35 -4.08 0.62
CA VAL A 6 3.55 -4.88 0.80
C VAL A 6 4.75 -3.96 0.58
N SER A 7 5.67 -3.94 1.54
CA SER A 7 6.88 -3.11 1.52
C SER A 7 8.02 -3.77 2.31
N GLU A 8 9.26 -3.31 2.12
CA GLU A 8 10.46 -3.88 2.77
C GLU A 8 10.57 -3.59 4.28
N GLY A 9 9.63 -2.82 4.83
CA GLY A 9 9.59 -2.40 6.23
C GLY A 9 8.45 -1.40 6.47
N PRO A 10 8.33 -0.84 7.68
CA PRO A 10 7.35 0.20 7.95
C PRO A 10 7.52 1.41 7.02
N LEU A 11 6.43 1.98 6.52
CA LEU A 11 6.50 3.19 5.67
C LEU A 11 7.02 4.41 6.42
N ILE A 12 6.70 4.49 7.72
CA ILE A 12 7.08 5.60 8.59
C ILE A 12 7.94 5.05 9.72
N GLU A 13 9.18 5.54 9.79
CA GLU A 13 10.13 5.22 10.84
C GLU A 13 10.55 6.52 11.54
N ASN A 14 10.35 6.60 12.85
CA ASN A 14 10.69 7.78 13.66
C ASN A 14 10.11 9.11 13.11
N GLY A 15 8.87 9.06 12.60
CA GLY A 15 8.17 10.22 12.05
C GLY A 15 8.67 10.67 10.66
N LYS A 16 9.44 9.83 9.96
CA LYS A 16 9.97 10.11 8.63
C LYS A 16 9.61 8.98 7.67
N VAL A 17 9.45 9.33 6.39
CA VAL A 17 9.30 8.34 5.31
C VAL A 17 10.66 8.18 4.65
N ARG A 18 11.15 6.93 4.56
CA ARG A 18 12.35 6.63 3.79
C ARG A 18 12.01 6.66 2.31
N VAL A 19 12.86 7.31 1.51
CA VAL A 19 12.74 7.27 0.05
C VAL A 19 13.33 5.93 -0.44
N PRO A 20 12.57 5.12 -1.19
CA PRO A 20 13.06 3.85 -1.72
C PRO A 20 14.17 4.04 -2.76
N ASP A 21 15.13 3.11 -2.78
CA ASP A 21 16.24 3.11 -3.76
C ASP A 21 15.84 2.40 -5.08
N SER A 22 14.76 1.63 -5.06
CA SER A 22 14.24 0.85 -6.18
C SER A 22 13.29 1.67 -7.07
N SER A 23 13.21 1.29 -8.35
CA SER A 23 12.29 1.92 -9.30
C SER A 23 10.82 1.76 -8.88
N GLY A 24 10.01 2.78 -9.17
CA GLY A 24 8.59 2.83 -8.80
C GLY A 24 8.37 3.59 -7.50
N LEU A 25 7.26 3.32 -6.82
CA LEU A 25 6.91 3.97 -5.53
C LEU A 25 7.49 3.22 -4.31
N GLY A 26 8.17 2.09 -4.51
CA GLY A 26 8.74 1.25 -3.46
C GLY A 26 7.73 0.55 -2.55
N VAL A 27 6.47 0.48 -2.99
CA VAL A 27 5.38 -0.25 -2.32
C VAL A 27 4.53 -0.96 -3.36
N THR A 28 3.89 -2.06 -2.96
CA THR A 28 2.92 -2.79 -3.79
C THR A 28 1.58 -2.85 -3.08
N LEU A 29 0.48 -2.58 -3.79
CA LEU A 29 -0.87 -2.71 -3.25
C LEU A 29 -1.19 -4.19 -2.98
N ASP A 30 -1.65 -4.52 -1.78
CA ASP A 30 -2.27 -5.83 -1.55
C ASP A 30 -3.73 -5.78 -2.02
N GLU A 31 -3.99 -6.31 -3.22
CA GLU A 31 -5.31 -6.29 -3.83
C GLU A 31 -6.36 -7.06 -3.03
N ASN A 32 -5.98 -8.11 -2.28
CA ASN A 32 -6.92 -8.88 -1.47
C ASN A 32 -7.40 -8.05 -0.28
N VAL A 33 -6.48 -7.35 0.39
CA VAL A 33 -6.80 -6.44 1.49
C VAL A 33 -7.56 -5.23 0.96
N ALA A 34 -7.13 -4.65 -0.16
CA ALA A 34 -7.81 -3.53 -0.79
C ALA A 34 -9.25 -3.89 -1.19
N TYR A 35 -9.49 -5.10 -1.72
CA TYR A 35 -10.83 -5.57 -2.04
C TYR A 35 -11.73 -5.71 -0.81
N ARG A 36 -11.17 -6.15 0.33
CA ARG A 36 -11.90 -6.25 1.60
C ARG A 36 -12.40 -4.89 2.08
N TYR A 37 -11.61 -3.85 1.90
CA TYR A 37 -11.93 -2.47 2.32
C TYR A 37 -12.51 -1.59 1.21
N ARG A 38 -12.82 -2.17 0.04
CA ARG A 38 -13.37 -1.41 -1.09
C ARG A 38 -14.70 -0.74 -0.75
N LYS A 39 -15.00 0.34 -1.47
CA LYS A 39 -16.31 0.98 -1.40
C LYS A 39 -17.37 0.08 -2.06
N LEU A 40 -18.46 -0.18 -1.33
CA LEU A 40 -19.57 -0.99 -1.85
C LEU A 40 -20.35 -0.19 -2.90
N GLY A 41 -20.74 -0.86 -3.98
CA GLY A 41 -21.52 -0.27 -5.08
C GLY A 41 -20.67 0.42 -6.15
N GLU A 42 -19.35 0.42 -6.04
CA GLU A 42 -18.44 0.91 -7.07
C GLU A 42 -17.57 -0.24 -7.63
N PRO A 43 -17.19 -0.19 -8.92
CA PRO A 43 -16.19 -1.09 -9.48
C PRO A 43 -14.89 -1.04 -8.67
N PHE A 44 -14.24 -2.20 -8.50
CA PHE A 44 -12.99 -2.27 -7.76
C PHE A 44 -11.79 -1.85 -8.62
N PHE A 45 -11.74 -2.35 -9.85
CA PHE A 45 -10.90 -1.88 -10.94
C PHE A 45 -11.80 -1.62 -12.16
N GLU A 46 -11.28 -0.94 -13.18
CA GLU A 46 -12.00 -0.71 -14.45
C GLU A 46 -12.24 -2.01 -15.23
#